data_AF-A0A8T3LZH0-F1
#
_entry.id   AF-A0A8T3LZH0-F1
#
_cell.length_a   1.000
_cell.length_b   1.000
_cell.length_c   1.000
_cell.angle_alpha   90.00
_cell.angle_beta   90.00
_cell.angle_gamma   90.00
#
_symmetry.space_group_name_H-M   'P 1'
#
loop_
_entity.id
_entity.type
_entity.pdbx_description
1 polymer ?
#
loop_
_entity_poly.entity_id
_entity_poly.type
_entity_poly.pdbx_seq_one_letter_code
_entity_poly.pdbx_strand_id
1 'polypeptide(L)'
;MIDHRPARIGSLANLLGIARILATPLIIALILIGSPGLGMVAVVLFFFAGVTDFLDGWVARARGEVSPLGVFMDLTADKVLVGGVLVAMVEVGLLPTWIVATILVRELVIAGVRQMAAAENMVIPARALG
;
A
#
# COMPACT_ATOMS: atom_id res chain seq x y z
N MET A 1 16.16 27.40 -9.03
CA MET A 1 16.85 26.23 -9.57
C MET A 1 16.50 25.05 -8.67
N ILE A 2 15.48 24.28 -9.05
CA ILE A 2 15.01 23.13 -8.27
C ILE A 2 15.92 21.97 -8.65
N ASP A 3 16.73 21.49 -7.70
CA ASP A 3 17.68 20.39 -7.88
C ASP A 3 16.90 19.08 -8.09
N HIS A 4 16.71 18.66 -9.34
CA HIS A 4 16.13 17.35 -9.68
C HIS A 4 17.18 16.27 -9.47
N ARG A 5 17.42 15.90 -8.21
CA ARG A 5 18.24 14.72 -7.89
C ARG A 5 17.50 13.46 -8.35
N PRO A 6 18.15 12.57 -9.12
CA PRO A 6 17.54 11.31 -9.51
C PRO A 6 17.22 10.52 -8.25
N ALA A 7 15.94 10.15 -8.07
CA ALA A 7 15.48 9.39 -6.93
C ALA A 7 16.27 8.08 -6.83
N ARG A 8 17.12 7.97 -5.81
CA ARG A 8 17.92 6.77 -5.57
C ARG A 8 16.98 5.64 -5.13
N ILE A 9 17.19 4.45 -5.69
CA ILE A 9 16.48 3.21 -5.34
C ILE A 9 16.65 2.88 -3.82
N GLY A 10 17.65 3.46 -3.16
CA GLY A 10 17.87 3.40 -1.71
C GLY A 10 17.42 4.64 -0.92
N SER A 11 16.42 5.39 -1.38
CA SER A 11 15.80 6.41 -0.52
C SER A 11 15.14 5.73 0.69
N LEU A 12 15.12 6.41 1.84
CA LEU A 12 14.55 5.87 3.08
C LEU A 12 13.12 5.36 2.85
N ALA A 13 12.31 6.11 2.11
CA ALA A 13 10.94 5.71 1.77
C ALA A 13 10.83 4.36 1.05
N ASN A 14 11.76 4.05 0.13
CA ASN A 14 11.71 2.79 -0.61
C ASN A 14 12.09 1.59 0.27
N LEU A 15 13.07 1.78 1.17
CA LEU A 15 13.48 0.75 2.13
C LEU A 15 12.35 0.41 3.11
N LEU A 16 11.61 1.42 3.55
CA LEU A 16 10.49 1.25 4.47
C LEU A 16 9.27 0.59 3.81
N GLY A 17 8.98 0.89 2.54
CA GLY A 17 7.99 0.14 1.76
C GLY A 17 8.35 -1.35 1.62
N ILE A 18 9.62 -1.66 1.35
CA ILE A 18 10.13 -3.05 1.32
C ILE A 18 10.00 -3.70 2.70
N ALA A 19 10.39 -2.99 3.77
CA ALA A 19 10.27 -3.49 5.13
C ALA A 19 8.82 -3.83 5.48
N ARG A 20 7.85 -3.03 5.01
CA ARG A 20 6.41 -3.30 5.19
C ARG A 20 5.98 -4.57 4.47
N ILE A 21 6.37 -4.74 3.21
CA ILE A 21 6.08 -5.95 2.44
C ILE A 21 6.61 -7.20 3.16
N LEU A 22 7.80 -7.11 3.77
CA LEU A 22 8.39 -8.19 4.56
C LEU A 22 7.73 -8.36 5.95
N ALA A 23 7.23 -7.28 6.55
CA ALA A 23 6.51 -7.32 7.82
C ALA A 23 5.09 -7.90 7.68
N THR A 24 4.44 -7.75 6.51
CA THR A 24 3.09 -8.25 6.28
C THR A 24 2.94 -9.76 6.53
N PRO A 25 3.78 -10.65 5.97
CA PRO A 25 3.73 -12.09 6.27
C PRO A 25 3.88 -12.40 7.76
N LEU A 26 4.73 -11.64 8.47
CA LEU A 26 4.89 -11.80 9.92
C LEU A 26 3.61 -11.43 10.66
N ILE A 27 2.97 -10.31 10.32
CA ILE A 27 1.70 -9.88 10.92
C ILE A 27 0.61 -10.92 10.66
N ILE A 28 0.50 -11.42 9.43
CA ILE A 28 -0.45 -12.48 9.05
C ILE A 28 -0.20 -13.73 9.89
N ALA A 29 1.05 -14.19 10.00
CA ALA A 29 1.40 -15.36 10.79
C ALA A 29 1.02 -15.19 12.26
N LEU A 30 1.26 -14.02 12.85
CA LEU A 30 0.88 -13.72 14.23
C LEU A 30 -0.64 -13.77 14.46
N ILE A 31 -1.43 -13.27 13.50
CA ILE A 31 -2.88 -13.37 13.53
C ILE A 31 -3.32 -14.83 13.47
N LEU A 32 -2.78 -15.61 12.53
CA LEU A 32 -3.16 -17.01 12.29
C LEU A 32 -2.84 -17.94 13.47
N ILE A 33 -1.86 -17.61 14.33
CA ILE A 33 -1.60 -18.37 15.56
C ILE A 33 -2.79 -18.27 16.54
N GLY A 34 -3.63 -17.24 16.43
CA GLY A 34 -4.90 -17.15 17.17
C GLY A 34 -4.78 -16.97 18.68
N SER A 35 -3.58 -16.69 19.22
CA SER A 35 -3.40 -16.45 20.66
C SER A 35 -3.70 -14.98 21.00
N PRO A 36 -4.40 -14.67 22.12
CA PRO A 36 -4.73 -13.30 22.49
C PRO A 36 -3.50 -12.38 22.63
N GLY A 37 -2.41 -12.91 23.21
CA GLY A 37 -1.15 -12.17 23.37
C GLY A 37 -0.51 -11.80 22.04
N LEU A 38 -0.41 -12.75 21.10
CA LEU A 38 0.17 -12.48 19.78
C LEU A 38 -0.77 -11.67 18.88
N GLY A 39 -2.08 -11.79 19.06
CA GLY A 39 -3.07 -10.93 18.41
C GLY A 39 -2.87 -9.46 18.76
N MET A 40 -2.60 -9.15 20.04
CA MET A 40 -2.27 -7.79 20.47
C MET A 40 -0.96 -7.29 19.83
N VAL A 41 0.06 -8.16 19.73
CA VAL A 41 1.32 -7.84 19.04
C VAL A 41 1.07 -7.56 17.55
N ALA A 42 0.22 -8.35 16.89
CA ALA A 42 -0.14 -8.15 15.49
C ALA A 42 -0.84 -6.81 15.27
N VAL A 43 -1.75 -6.41 16.16
CA VAL A 43 -2.42 -5.10 16.11
C VAL A 43 -1.40 -3.96 16.24
N VAL A 44 -0.47 -4.06 17.19
CA VAL A 44 0.57 -3.05 17.38
C VAL A 44 1.48 -2.95 16.16
N LEU A 45 1.93 -4.08 15.61
CA LEU A 45 2.75 -4.12 14.41
C LEU A 45 2.01 -3.57 13.19
N PHE A 46 0.74 -3.91 13.01
CA PHE A 46 -0.10 -3.39 11.94
C PHE A 46 -0.25 -1.86 12.04
N PHE A 47 -0.52 -1.35 13.24
CA PHE A 47 -0.62 0.09 13.49
C PHE A 47 0.67 0.82 13.13
N PHE A 48 1.81 0.34 13.63
CA PHE A 48 3.11 0.95 13.31
C PHE A 48 3.46 0.82 11.82
N ALA A 49 3.13 -0.29 11.17
CA ALA A 49 3.37 -0.48 9.74
C ALA A 49 2.61 0.56 8.89
N GLY A 50 1.37 0.88 9.26
CA GLY A 50 0.56 1.91 8.61
C GLY A 50 1.01 3.35 8.95
N VAL A 51 1.39 3.62 10.20
CA VAL A 51 1.91 4.95 10.59
C VAL A 51 3.22 5.26 9.87
N THR A 52 4.10 4.27 9.79
CA THR A 52 5.40 4.40 9.12
C THR A 52 5.22 4.78 7.66
N ASP A 53 4.22 4.20 6.98
CA ASP A 53 3.87 4.57 5.61
C ASP A 53 3.53 6.05 5.44
N PHE A 54 2.61 6.52 6.26
CA PHE A 54 2.14 7.89 6.19
C PHE A 54 3.30 8.88 6.39
N LEU A 55 4.18 8.58 7.34
CA LEU A 55 5.35 9.40 7.64
C LEU A 55 6.35 9.41 6.48
N ASP A 56 6.65 8.24 5.89
CA ASP A 56 7.61 8.15 4.78
C ASP A 56 7.09 8.79 3.50
N GLY A 57 5.80 8.59 3.19
CA GLY A 57 5.13 9.27 2.09
C GLY A 57 5.12 10.78 2.27
N TRP A 58 4.97 11.26 3.52
CA TRP A 58 5.06 12.69 3.83
C TRP A 58 6.49 13.22 3.66
N VAL A 59 7.51 12.51 4.15
CA VAL A 59 8.92 12.90 4.02
C VAL A 59 9.38 12.88 2.56
N ALA A 60 8.98 11.87 1.78
CA ALA A 60 9.30 11.77 0.36
C ALA A 60 8.71 12.95 -0.44
N ARG A 61 7.46 13.33 -0.14
CA ARG A 61 6.81 14.52 -0.73
C ARG A 61 7.51 15.81 -0.31
N ALA A 62 7.88 15.94 0.96
CA ALA A 62 8.57 17.13 1.48
C ALA A 62 9.97 17.33 0.87
N ARG A 63 10.66 16.23 0.50
CA ARG A 63 12.01 16.26 -0.10
C ARG A 63 12.02 16.26 -1.64
N GLY A 64 10.86 16.13 -2.28
CA GLY A 64 10.77 16.01 -3.74
C GLY A 64 11.37 14.70 -4.30
N GLU A 65 11.56 13.68 -3.45
CA GLU A 65 12.19 12.40 -3.79
C GLU A 65 11.13 11.35 -4.18
N VAL A 66 10.13 11.75 -4.96
CA VAL A 66 9.04 10.85 -5.40
C VAL A 66 9.47 10.14 -6.68
N SER A 67 9.58 8.81 -6.63
CA SER A 67 9.89 7.99 -7.81
C SER A 67 8.67 7.18 -8.27
N PRO A 68 8.49 6.95 -9.59
CA PRO A 68 7.39 6.12 -10.08
C PRO A 68 7.39 4.69 -9.50
N LEU A 69 8.58 4.11 -9.32
CA LEU A 69 8.75 2.79 -8.71
C LEU A 69 8.34 2.79 -7.23
N GLY A 70 8.78 3.79 -6.46
CA GLY A 70 8.43 3.90 -5.04
C GLY A 70 6.93 4.08 -4.85
N VAL A 71 6.27 4.88 -5.68
CA VAL A 71 4.80 5.04 -5.66
C VAL A 71 4.09 3.73 -5.97
N PHE A 72 4.59 2.96 -6.95
CA PHE A 72 4.01 1.65 -7.28
C PHE A 72 4.18 0.63 -6.15
N MET A 73 5.38 0.57 -5.55
CA MET A 73 5.67 -0.32 -4.44
C MET A 73 4.82 0.01 -3.22
N ASP A 74 4.65 1.30 -2.93
CA ASP A 74 3.82 1.78 -1.83
C ASP A 74 2.34 1.38 -2.00
N LEU A 75 1.77 1.64 -3.19
CA LEU A 75 0.41 1.22 -3.55
C LEU A 75 0.22 -0.30 -3.47
N THR A 76 1.28 -1.07 -3.73
CA THR A 76 1.24 -2.53 -3.65
C THR A 76 1.34 -3.00 -2.20
N ALA A 77 2.25 -2.42 -1.43
CA ALA A 77 2.49 -2.77 -0.03
C ALA A 77 1.25 -2.53 0.83
N ASP A 78 0.57 -1.39 0.63
CA ASP A 78 -0.67 -1.04 1.33
C ASP A 78 -1.78 -2.09 1.09
N LYS A 79 -2.00 -2.46 -0.18
CA LYS A 79 -3.02 -3.47 -0.54
C LYS A 79 -2.69 -4.86 -0.03
N VAL A 80 -1.42 -5.25 -0.06
CA VAL A 80 -0.96 -6.54 0.45
C VAL A 80 -1.11 -6.61 1.97
N LEU A 81 -0.76 -5.54 2.68
CA LEU A 81 -0.92 -5.45 4.14
C LEU A 81 -2.40 -5.55 4.54
N VAL A 82 -3.25 -4.67 4.02
CA VAL A 82 -4.67 -4.62 4.40
C VAL A 82 -5.40 -5.89 3.93
N GLY A 83 -5.21 -6.29 2.68
CA GLY A 83 -5.86 -7.48 2.13
C GLY A 83 -5.45 -8.76 2.85
N GLY A 84 -4.16 -8.92 3.14
CA GLY A 84 -3.64 -10.08 3.86
C GLY A 84 -4.16 -10.18 5.30
N VAL A 85 -4.21 -9.05 6.02
CA VAL A 85 -4.76 -9.00 7.38
C VAL A 85 -6.24 -9.34 7.39
N LEU A 86 -7.05 -8.78 6.47
CA LEU A 86 -8.48 -9.08 6.39
C LEU A 86 -8.73 -10.57 6.13
N VAL A 87 -7.96 -11.18 5.23
CA VAL A 87 -8.06 -12.63 4.96
C VAL A 87 -7.65 -13.45 6.18
N ALA A 88 -6.56 -13.09 6.86
CA ALA A 88 -6.13 -13.76 8.09
C ALA A 88 -7.20 -13.68 9.20
N MET A 89 -7.88 -12.54 9.33
CA MET A 89 -8.97 -12.36 10.29
C MET A 89 -10.20 -13.21 9.98
N VAL A 90 -10.50 -13.48 8.71
CA VAL A 90 -11.56 -14.44 8.32
C VAL A 90 -11.19 -15.85 8.75
N GLU A 91 -9.94 -16.25 8.54
CA GLU A 91 -9.45 -17.60 8.88
C GLU A 91 -9.56 -17.89 10.38
N VAL A 92 -9.26 -16.91 11.24
CA VAL A 92 -9.42 -17.04 12.70
C VAL A 92 -10.84 -16.77 13.20
N GLY A 93 -11.81 -16.59 12.29
CA GLY A 93 -13.23 -16.41 12.62
C GLY A 93 -13.60 -15.04 13.21
N LEU A 94 -12.73 -14.04 13.09
CA LEU A 94 -13.00 -12.68 13.58
C LEU A 94 -13.88 -11.86 12.65
N LEU A 95 -13.89 -12.15 11.34
CA LEU A 95 -14.68 -11.44 10.35
C LEU A 95 -15.48 -12.39 9.46
N PRO A 96 -16.75 -12.06 9.14
CA PRO A 96 -17.50 -12.78 8.12
C PRO A 96 -16.87 -12.65 6.74
N THR A 97 -16.75 -13.77 6.02
CA THR A 97 -16.16 -13.83 4.67
C THR A 97 -16.80 -12.86 3.69
N TRP A 98 -18.12 -12.67 3.75
CA TRP A 98 -18.85 -11.80 2.82
C TRP A 98 -18.48 -10.31 2.98
N ILE A 99 -18.14 -9.87 4.20
CA ILE A 99 -17.70 -8.49 4.46
C ILE A 99 -16.34 -8.27 3.80
N VAL A 100 -15.40 -9.17 4.06
CA VAL A 100 -14.04 -9.09 3.49
C VAL A 100 -14.07 -9.20 1.97
N ALA A 101 -14.85 -10.13 1.41
CA ALA A 101 -15.04 -10.24 -0.04
C ALA A 101 -15.58 -8.95 -0.65
N THR A 102 -16.56 -8.30 -0.01
CA THR A 102 -17.13 -7.02 -0.48
C THR A 102 -16.09 -5.91 -0.49
N ILE A 103 -15.26 -5.81 0.57
CA ILE A 103 -14.18 -4.82 0.65
C ILE A 103 -13.15 -5.05 -0.46
N LEU A 104 -12.69 -6.28 -0.64
CA LEU A 104 -11.69 -6.62 -1.67
C LEU A 104 -12.21 -6.38 -3.08
N VAL A 105 -13.45 -6.80 -3.38
CA VAL A 105 -14.09 -6.55 -4.68
C VAL A 105 -14.22 -5.05 -4.93
N ARG A 106 -14.68 -4.27 -3.95
CA ARG A 106 -14.77 -2.80 -4.06
C ARG A 106 -13.41 -2.20 -4.39
N GLU A 107 -12.34 -2.62 -3.71
CA GLU A 107 -10.99 -2.12 -3.92
C GLU A 107 -10.47 -2.44 -5.33
N LEU A 108 -10.74 -3.66 -5.82
CA LEU A 108 -10.39 -4.07 -7.19
C LEU A 108 -11.16 -3.29 -8.25
N VAL A 109 -12.47 -3.10 -8.06
CA VAL A 109 -13.32 -2.33 -8.99
C VAL A 109 -12.87 -0.88 -9.08
N ILE A 110 -12.65 -0.21 -7.93
CA ILE A 110 -12.17 1.19 -7.92
C ILE A 110 -10.80 1.30 -8.59
N ALA A 111 -9.89 0.37 -8.32
CA ALA A 111 -8.58 0.35 -8.96
C ALA A 111 -8.68 0.14 -10.48
N GLY A 112 -9.52 -0.79 -10.92
CA GLY A 112 -9.74 -1.08 -12.34
C GLY A 112 -10.35 0.11 -13.08
N VAL A 113 -11.40 0.73 -12.53
CA VAL A 113 -12.02 1.94 -13.10
C VAL A 113 -11.00 3.07 -13.20
N ARG A 114 -10.18 3.28 -12.16
CA ARG A 114 -9.12 4.31 -12.18
C ARG A 114 -8.08 4.04 -13.28
N GLN A 115 -7.70 2.77 -13.48
CA GLN A 115 -6.76 2.38 -14.53
C GLN A 115 -7.37 2.59 -15.94
N MET A 116 -8.64 2.23 -16.14
CA MET A 116 -9.34 2.48 -17.40
C MET A 116 -9.44 3.98 -17.71
N ALA A 117 -9.82 4.80 -16.73
CA ALA A 117 -9.88 6.25 -16.90
C ALA A 117 -8.51 6.90 -17.16
N ALA A 118 -7.44 6.33 -16.60
CA ALA A 118 -6.07 6.76 -16.90
C ALA A 118 -5.65 6.37 -18.32
N ALA A 119 -6.08 5.21 -18.82
CA ALA A 119 -5.81 4.76 -20.19
C ALA A 119 -6.55 5.60 -21.25
N GLU A 120 -7.78 6.04 -20.96
CA GLU A 120 -8.55 6.90 -21.87
C GLU A 120 -8.04 8.35 -21.96
N ASN A 121 -7.20 8.81 -21.02
CA ASN A 121 -6.58 10.14 -21.03
C ASN A 121 -5.25 10.23 -21.82
N MET A 122 -4.91 9.21 -22.62
CA MET A 122 -3.74 9.24 -23.54
C MET A 122 -4.15 9.16 -25.01
N VAL A 123 -4.87 10.17 -25.52
CA VAL A 123 -4.49 11.00 -26.69
C VAL A 123 -5.39 12.24 -26.64
N ILE A 124 -4.97 13.28 -25.92
CA ILE A 124 -5.38 14.64 -26.28
C ILE A 124 -4.34 15.08 -27.33
N PRO A 125 -4.66 15.07 -28.64
CA PRO A 125 -3.73 15.64 -29.60
C PRO A 125 -3.62 17.12 -29.24
N ALA A 126 -2.38 17.56 -29.00
CA ALA A 126 -2.10 18.98 -28.96
C ALA A 126 -2.57 19.56 -30.30
N ARG A 127 -3.72 20.25 -30.29
CA ARG A 127 -4.14 21.06 -31.43
C ARG A 127 -3.13 22.19 -31.54
N ALA A 128 -2.11 21.99 -32.36
CA ALA A 128 -1.42 23.07 -33.04
C ALA A 128 -2.40 23.63 -34.09
N LEU A 129 -3.16 24.65 -33.69
CA LEU A 129 -3.86 25.57 -34.57
C LEU A 129 -3.56 26.93 -33.92
N GLY A 130 -2.69 27.76 -34.47
CA GLY A 130 -2.77 28.28 -35.83
C GLY A 130 -3.23 29.72 -35.67
#